data_AF-A0A8D8IS61-F1
#
_entry.id   AF-A0A8D8IS61-F1
#
_cell.length_a   1.000
_cell.length_b   1.000
_cell.length_c   1.000
_cell.angle_alpha   90.00
_cell.angle_beta   90.00
_cell.angle_gamma   90.00
#
_symmetry.space_group_name_H-M   'P 1'
#
loop_
_entity.id
_entity.type
_entity.pdbx_description
1 polymer ?
#
loop_
_entity_poly.entity_id
_entity_poly.type
_entity_poly.pdbx_seq_one_letter_code
_entity_poly.pdbx_strand_id
1 'polypeptide(L)'
;MEPHQLDQNEQNPSEYRVLELFSGIGGMHYAIRRAGKPFRVVAAMEINPVANTIYNHNFGPGAAKNSNILSLTPERIHQLGANVILMSPPCQPFTRNGHFKDVEDRRADPFVHLCDLLDKIPPVQFVLLENVKGFERSQACEQYKARLTAAGFFFREFILSPHDYGVPNTRHRYYCVAKRTPFERPTQDIIVKPHNKYVKSLKSISEIVEPDDGDHLSRYLLKPDLLRKRLAIMDVCTPDSRNSMCFTKAYTHYAEGTGSVYSPLTREEFDRIYAQIGLAEDAEEQDRLRASLKVRYFTPKEVARLMSFPGDFGFPKGTTDKQCYRVLGNSINVLVVSSLFDEME
;
A
#
# COMPACT_ATOMS: atom_id res chain seq x y z
N MET A 1 53.68 9.72 21.70
CA MET A 1 52.30 9.49 22.19
C MET A 1 51.39 9.66 21.00
N GLU A 2 51.04 8.54 20.36
CA GLU A 2 50.09 8.55 19.25
C GLU A 2 48.66 8.72 19.77
N PRO A 3 47.79 9.47 19.07
CA PRO A 3 46.40 9.58 19.45
C PRO A 3 45.63 8.32 19.02
N HIS A 4 44.92 7.76 20.00
CA HIS A 4 44.00 6.64 19.89
C HIS A 4 43.10 6.73 18.64
N GLN A 5 43.22 5.73 17.76
CA GLN A 5 42.21 5.42 16.75
C GLN A 5 40.92 5.00 17.47
N LEU A 6 39.86 5.78 17.27
CA LEU A 6 38.49 5.38 17.61
C LEU A 6 38.06 4.26 16.66
N ASP A 7 37.77 3.11 17.24
CA ASP A 7 37.30 1.90 16.56
C ASP A 7 35.93 2.17 15.92
N GLN A 8 35.89 2.30 14.59
CA GLN A 8 34.66 2.47 13.78
C GLN A 8 33.99 1.12 13.48
N ASN A 9 33.73 0.32 14.50
CA ASN A 9 32.85 -0.84 14.34
C ASN A 9 31.40 -0.42 14.61
N GLU A 10 30.77 0.26 13.65
CA GLU A 10 29.31 0.36 13.58
C GLU A 10 28.75 -1.06 13.36
N GLN A 11 28.45 -1.74 14.46
CA GLN A 11 27.86 -3.07 14.45
C GLN A 11 26.46 -2.99 13.84
N ASN A 12 26.33 -3.38 12.57
CA ASN A 12 25.03 -3.76 12.02
C ASN A 12 24.38 -4.76 12.99
N PRO A 13 23.13 -4.52 13.43
CA PRO A 13 22.49 -5.42 14.37
C PRO A 13 22.40 -6.81 13.74
N SER A 14 22.69 -7.84 14.53
CA SER A 14 22.57 -9.25 14.10
C SER A 14 21.15 -9.62 13.67
N GLU A 15 20.14 -8.84 14.10
CA GLU A 15 18.73 -8.98 13.74
C GLU A 15 17.99 -7.63 13.86
N TYR A 16 17.16 -7.30 12.88
CA TYR A 16 16.24 -6.15 12.91
C TYR A 16 14.89 -6.57 13.50
N ARG A 17 14.60 -6.14 14.72
CA ARG A 17 13.37 -6.46 15.47
C ARG A 17 12.31 -5.41 15.22
N VAL A 18 11.29 -5.81 14.46
CA VAL A 18 10.27 -4.94 13.87
C VAL A 18 9.02 -4.86 14.74
N LEU A 19 8.63 -3.64 15.08
CA LEU A 19 7.29 -3.29 15.53
C LEU A 19 6.49 -2.79 14.32
N GLU A 20 5.52 -3.58 13.86
CA GLU A 20 4.65 -3.26 12.73
C GLU A 20 3.34 -2.64 13.22
N LEU A 21 3.16 -1.35 13.01
CA LEU A 21 2.01 -0.57 13.46
C LEU A 21 1.04 -0.34 12.30
N PHE A 22 -0.26 -0.39 12.58
CA PHE A 22 -1.30 -0.37 11.54
C PHE A 22 -1.07 -1.50 10.54
N SER A 23 -0.82 -2.71 11.05
CA SER A 23 -0.26 -3.80 10.26
C SER A 23 -1.17 -4.27 9.13
N GLY A 24 -2.48 -3.99 9.20
CA GLY A 24 -3.43 -4.37 8.17
C GLY A 24 -3.37 -5.86 7.87
N ILE A 25 -3.20 -6.21 6.60
CA ILE A 25 -3.06 -7.60 6.11
C ILE A 25 -1.60 -8.05 5.99
N GLY A 26 -0.66 -7.30 6.56
CA GLY A 26 0.77 -7.64 6.61
C GLY A 26 1.54 -7.26 5.35
N GLY A 27 1.16 -6.16 4.69
CA GLY A 27 1.91 -5.64 3.55
C GLY A 27 3.37 -5.31 3.93
N MET A 28 3.59 -4.66 5.09
CA MET A 28 4.94 -4.37 5.58
C MET A 28 5.69 -5.67 5.91
N HIS A 29 5.03 -6.65 6.53
CA HIS A 29 5.62 -7.98 6.78
C HIS A 29 6.04 -8.68 5.46
N TYR A 30 5.22 -8.64 4.41
CA TYR A 30 5.64 -9.16 3.10
C TYR A 30 6.80 -8.36 2.49
N ALA A 31 6.84 -7.04 2.70
CA ALA A 31 7.93 -6.20 2.20
C ALA A 31 9.27 -6.53 2.87
N ILE A 32 9.30 -6.78 4.19
CA ILE A 32 10.53 -7.22 4.88
C ILE A 32 10.98 -8.61 4.41
N ARG A 33 10.05 -9.56 4.20
CA ARG A 33 10.39 -10.90 3.65
C ARG A 33 11.02 -10.77 2.27
N ARG A 34 10.51 -9.85 1.45
CA ARG A 34 11.01 -9.55 0.11
C ARG A 34 12.38 -8.87 0.13
N ALA A 35 12.68 -8.05 1.14
CA ALA A 35 13.94 -7.33 1.26
C ALA A 35 15.15 -8.24 1.52
N GLY A 36 14.92 -9.45 2.04
CA GLY A 36 15.99 -10.44 2.27
C GLY A 36 16.97 -10.08 3.40
N LYS A 37 16.67 -9.05 4.20
CA LYS A 37 17.42 -8.64 5.40
C LYS A 37 16.95 -9.45 6.62
N PRO A 38 17.76 -9.60 7.69
CA PRO A 38 17.44 -10.41 8.87
C PRO A 38 16.41 -9.72 9.77
N PHE A 39 15.19 -9.57 9.27
CA PHE A 39 14.07 -8.99 10.01
C PHE A 39 13.31 -10.05 10.80
N ARG A 40 12.87 -9.65 11.99
CA ARG A 40 11.93 -10.40 12.82
C ARG A 40 10.84 -9.48 13.34
N VAL A 41 9.59 -9.78 13.01
CA VAL A 41 8.44 -9.06 13.58
C VAL A 41 8.24 -9.49 15.03
N VAL A 42 8.49 -8.57 15.98
CA VAL A 42 8.30 -8.81 17.42
C VAL A 42 6.87 -8.50 17.88
N ALA A 43 6.17 -7.61 17.16
CA ALA A 43 4.75 -7.36 17.33
C ALA A 43 4.16 -6.72 16.08
N ALA A 44 2.94 -7.13 15.71
CA ALA A 44 2.11 -6.46 14.73
C ALA A 44 0.79 -6.02 15.40
N MET A 45 0.46 -4.73 15.26
CA MET A 45 -0.68 -4.08 15.91
C MET A 45 -1.70 -3.58 14.89
N GLU A 46 -2.93 -4.06 15.01
CA GLU A 46 -4.04 -3.66 14.15
C GLU A 46 -5.37 -3.77 14.91
N ILE A 47 -6.26 -2.78 14.78
CA ILE A 47 -7.54 -2.75 15.48
C ILE A 47 -8.65 -3.49 14.70
N ASN A 48 -8.49 -3.60 13.38
CA ASN A 48 -9.46 -4.22 12.49
C ASN A 48 -9.41 -5.76 12.59
N PRO A 49 -10.45 -6.42 13.12
CA PRO A 49 -10.45 -7.87 13.30
C PRO A 49 -10.42 -8.65 11.97
N VAL A 50 -10.98 -8.09 10.89
CA VAL A 50 -10.93 -8.72 9.56
C VAL A 50 -9.50 -8.72 9.03
N ALA A 51 -8.80 -7.58 9.17
CA ALA A 51 -7.40 -7.47 8.76
C ALA A 51 -6.51 -8.42 9.57
N ASN A 52 -6.69 -8.47 10.91
CA ASN A 52 -6.01 -9.43 11.79
C ASN A 52 -6.26 -10.89 11.39
N THR A 53 -7.48 -11.24 11.01
CA THR A 53 -7.80 -12.61 10.57
C THR A 53 -7.02 -12.99 9.31
N ILE A 54 -6.93 -12.07 8.35
CA ILE A 54 -6.17 -12.27 7.10
C ILE A 54 -4.66 -12.29 7.38
N TYR A 55 -4.16 -11.40 8.24
CA TYR A 55 -2.77 -11.39 8.67
C TYR A 55 -2.39 -12.75 9.29
N ASN A 56 -3.15 -13.20 10.29
CA ASN A 56 -2.87 -14.45 11.01
C ASN A 56 -3.02 -15.70 10.12
N HIS A 57 -3.85 -15.64 9.07
CA HIS A 57 -3.91 -16.70 8.07
C HIS A 57 -2.59 -16.86 7.30
N ASN A 58 -1.88 -15.76 7.03
CA ASN A 58 -0.65 -15.73 6.24
C ASN A 58 0.63 -15.92 7.08
N PHE A 59 0.61 -15.46 8.34
CA PHE A 59 1.80 -15.40 9.20
C PHE A 59 1.73 -16.31 10.43
N GLY A 60 0.63 -17.05 10.58
CA GLY A 60 0.39 -17.97 11.68
C GLY A 60 -0.48 -17.38 12.80
N PRO A 61 -1.11 -18.23 13.62
CA PRO A 61 -1.99 -17.79 14.70
C PRO A 61 -1.28 -16.85 15.68
N GLY A 62 -1.88 -15.69 15.94
CA GLY A 62 -1.38 -14.72 16.91
C GLY A 62 -0.23 -13.83 16.43
N ALA A 63 0.14 -13.90 15.15
CA ALA A 63 1.17 -13.04 14.56
C ALA A 63 0.80 -11.55 14.61
N ALA A 64 -0.46 -11.21 14.35
CA ALA A 64 -1.04 -9.89 14.61
C ALA A 64 -2.03 -9.92 15.78
N LYS A 65 -1.99 -8.85 16.59
CA LYS A 65 -2.83 -8.68 17.76
C LYS A 65 -3.87 -7.59 17.52
N ASN A 66 -5.10 -7.88 17.97
CA ASN A 66 -6.12 -6.85 18.08
C ASN A 66 -5.76 -5.90 19.22
N SER A 67 -5.20 -4.75 18.88
CA SER A 67 -4.66 -3.82 19.86
C SER A 67 -4.80 -2.38 19.40
N ASN A 68 -5.14 -1.50 20.33
CA ASN A 68 -5.19 -0.06 20.09
C ASN A 68 -3.78 0.54 20.25
N ILE A 69 -3.31 1.27 19.25
CA ILE A 69 -1.99 1.92 19.25
C ILE A 69 -1.87 2.94 20.40
N LEU A 70 -2.97 3.54 20.86
CA LEU A 70 -2.96 4.44 22.03
C LEU A 70 -2.56 3.75 23.34
N SER A 71 -2.56 2.41 23.39
CA SER A 71 -2.06 1.64 24.54
C SER A 71 -0.56 1.40 24.52
N LEU A 72 0.12 1.77 23.43
CA LEU A 72 1.56 1.56 23.29
C LEU A 72 2.33 2.58 24.15
N THR A 73 3.26 2.11 24.98
CA THR A 73 4.10 2.96 25.83
C THR A 73 5.59 2.75 25.52
N PRO A 74 6.48 3.67 25.92
CA PRO A 74 7.93 3.48 25.76
C PRO A 74 8.43 2.19 26.41
N GLU A 75 7.94 1.88 27.62
CA GLU A 75 8.30 0.67 28.37
C GLU A 75 7.91 -0.59 27.59
N ARG A 76 6.73 -0.57 26.96
CA ARG A 76 6.29 -1.70 26.14
C ARG A 76 7.17 -1.89 24.91
N ILE A 77 7.58 -0.80 24.25
CA ILE A 77 8.49 -0.84 23.10
C ILE A 77 9.87 -1.39 23.53
N HIS A 78 10.38 -0.94 24.68
CA HIS A 78 11.63 -1.45 25.26
C HIS A 78 11.55 -2.94 25.61
N GLN A 79 10.45 -3.40 26.22
CA GLN A 79 10.23 -4.82 26.52
C GLN A 79 10.18 -5.70 25.26
N LEU A 80 9.65 -5.19 24.15
CA LEU A 80 9.66 -5.88 22.86
C LEU A 80 11.07 -5.91 22.23
N GLY A 81 11.99 -5.08 22.73
CA GLY A 81 13.33 -4.91 22.17
C GLY A 81 13.32 -4.38 20.74
N ALA A 82 12.23 -3.74 20.30
CA ALA A 82 12.08 -3.28 18.92
C ALA A 82 13.13 -2.21 18.60
N ASN A 83 13.84 -2.39 17.48
CA ASN A 83 14.80 -1.42 16.95
C ASN A 83 14.39 -0.87 15.56
N VAL A 84 13.30 -1.38 15.00
CA VAL A 84 12.70 -0.93 13.75
C VAL A 84 11.20 -0.70 13.95
N ILE A 85 10.69 0.43 13.49
CA ILE A 85 9.24 0.71 13.42
C ILE A 85 8.81 0.84 11.97
N LEU A 86 7.79 0.08 11.57
CA LEU A 86 7.13 0.21 10.27
C LEU A 86 5.68 0.62 10.50
N MET A 87 5.18 1.63 9.79
CA MET A 87 3.83 2.12 9.99
C MET A 87 3.16 2.65 8.73
N SER A 88 1.84 2.46 8.65
CA SER A 88 0.95 3.06 7.64
C SER A 88 -0.29 3.64 8.35
N PRO A 89 -0.15 4.78 9.05
CA PRO A 89 -1.25 5.38 9.78
C PRO A 89 -2.37 5.83 8.83
N PRO A 90 -3.65 5.75 9.26
CA PRO A 90 -4.76 6.21 8.43
C PRO A 90 -4.68 7.74 8.21
N CYS A 91 -4.88 8.17 6.97
CA CYS A 91 -4.75 9.58 6.56
C CYS A 91 -5.97 10.48 6.90
N GLN A 92 -6.90 10.06 7.76
CA GLN A 92 -8.12 10.83 8.03
C GLN A 92 -7.88 11.75 9.25
N PRO A 93 -8.05 13.10 9.15
CA PRO A 93 -8.77 13.89 8.13
C PRO A 93 -7.88 14.77 7.22
N PHE A 94 -6.57 14.51 7.11
CA PHE A 94 -5.59 15.47 6.56
C PHE A 94 -5.71 15.83 5.07
N THR A 95 -6.77 15.40 4.36
CA THR A 95 -6.95 15.63 2.93
C THR A 95 -8.10 16.59 2.59
N ARG A 96 -7.69 17.75 2.06
CA ARG A 96 -8.26 18.53 0.93
C ARG A 96 -9.40 19.54 1.15
N ASN A 97 -10.08 19.61 2.30
CA ASN A 97 -11.25 20.52 2.46
C ASN A 97 -11.10 21.69 3.46
N GLY A 98 -9.91 22.26 3.65
CA GLY A 98 -9.74 23.64 4.13
C GLY A 98 -10.34 24.04 5.49
N HIS A 99 -10.98 23.11 6.22
CA HIS A 99 -11.50 23.32 7.55
C HIS A 99 -10.51 22.72 8.53
N PHE A 100 -9.55 23.57 8.89
CA PHE A 100 -8.58 23.43 9.97
C PHE A 100 -9.28 23.22 11.32
N LYS A 101 -9.79 22.00 11.54
CA LYS A 101 -10.16 21.47 12.86
C LYS A 101 -9.31 20.22 13.18
N ASP A 102 -8.03 20.28 12.86
CA ASP A 102 -7.06 19.20 13.10
C ASP A 102 -6.87 18.89 14.61
N VAL A 103 -7.41 19.73 15.51
CA VAL A 103 -7.24 19.59 16.96
C VAL A 103 -8.38 18.81 17.65
N GLU A 104 -9.51 18.54 16.97
CA GLU A 104 -10.66 17.84 17.58
C GLU A 104 -10.90 16.42 17.00
N ASP A 105 -10.17 16.01 15.97
CA ASP A 105 -10.39 14.68 15.37
C ASP A 105 -9.61 13.59 16.11
N ARG A 106 -10.34 12.85 16.96
CA ARG A 106 -9.82 11.69 17.71
C ARG A 106 -9.19 10.60 16.85
N ARG A 107 -9.38 10.62 15.53
CA ARG A 107 -8.75 9.69 14.58
C ARG A 107 -7.29 10.04 14.30
N ALA A 108 -6.86 11.27 14.57
CA ALA A 108 -5.47 11.70 14.53
C ALA A 108 -4.68 11.28 15.79
N ASP A 109 -5.38 11.06 16.92
CA ASP A 109 -4.79 10.69 18.21
C ASP A 109 -3.73 9.57 18.11
N PRO A 110 -3.95 8.46 17.36
CA PRO A 110 -2.95 7.40 17.28
C PRO A 110 -1.65 7.85 16.61
N PHE A 111 -1.72 8.75 15.62
CA PHE A 111 -0.52 9.25 14.96
C PHE A 111 0.24 10.25 15.83
N VAL A 112 -0.50 11.19 16.45
CA VAL A 112 0.08 12.16 17.40
C VAL A 112 0.76 11.44 18.57
N HIS A 113 0.09 10.41 19.13
CA HIS A 113 0.65 9.55 20.17
C HIS A 113 1.98 8.91 19.74
N LEU A 114 2.07 8.39 18.52
CA LEU A 114 3.33 7.83 18.01
C LEU A 114 4.44 8.87 17.86
N CYS A 115 4.10 10.07 17.38
CA CYS A 115 5.06 11.19 17.30
C CYS A 115 5.63 11.56 18.67
N ASP A 116 4.80 11.55 19.72
CA ASP A 116 5.20 11.84 21.11
C ASP A 116 5.96 10.70 21.80
N LEU A 117 6.07 9.53 21.15
CA LEU A 117 6.89 8.42 21.62
C LEU A 117 8.30 8.44 21.02
N LEU A 118 8.54 9.11 19.88
CA LEU A 118 9.79 9.01 19.10
C LEU A 118 11.05 9.39 19.89
N ASP A 119 10.97 10.39 20.76
CA ASP A 119 12.05 10.85 21.63
C ASP A 119 12.28 9.94 22.85
N LYS A 120 11.31 9.07 23.17
CA LYS A 120 11.32 8.18 24.34
C LYS A 120 11.69 6.73 24.01
N ILE A 121 12.05 6.44 22.76
CA ILE A 121 12.37 5.08 22.27
C ILE A 121 13.81 4.96 21.76
N PRO A 122 14.83 5.18 22.62
CA PRO A 122 16.23 5.17 22.20
C PRO A 122 16.71 3.90 21.45
N PRO A 123 16.16 2.68 21.66
CA PRO A 123 16.60 1.52 20.89
C PRO A 123 16.23 1.58 19.40
N VAL A 124 15.26 2.41 19.00
CA VAL A 124 14.79 2.46 17.61
C VAL A 124 15.78 3.20 16.72
N GLN A 125 16.36 2.44 15.77
CA GLN A 125 17.39 2.88 14.84
C GLN A 125 16.81 3.25 13.47
N PHE A 126 15.66 2.70 13.12
CA PHE A 126 15.03 2.90 11.81
C PHE A 126 13.51 3.02 11.92
N VAL A 127 12.94 3.97 11.19
CA VAL A 127 11.50 4.17 11.07
C VAL A 127 11.12 4.31 9.59
N LEU A 128 10.11 3.56 9.16
CA LEU A 128 9.50 3.73 7.84
C LEU A 128 8.02 4.03 8.01
N LEU A 129 7.60 5.17 7.47
CA LEU A 129 6.22 5.59 7.39
C LEU A 129 5.76 5.61 5.93
N GLU A 130 4.63 4.96 5.65
CA GLU A 130 3.87 5.11 4.40
C GLU A 130 2.62 5.96 4.65
N ASN A 131 2.28 6.83 3.69
CA ASN A 131 1.04 7.59 3.72
C ASN A 131 0.59 7.97 2.29
N VAL A 132 -0.58 8.58 2.15
CA VAL A 132 -1.09 9.04 0.85
C VAL A 132 -0.29 10.22 0.31
N LYS A 133 -0.25 10.36 -1.02
CA LYS A 133 0.23 11.60 -1.67
C LYS A 133 -0.64 12.78 -1.23
N GLY A 134 0.00 13.87 -0.81
CA GLY A 134 -0.62 15.03 -0.17
C GLY A 134 -0.31 15.12 1.33
N PHE A 135 0.05 14.01 1.99
CA PHE A 135 0.46 14.00 3.39
C PHE A 135 1.67 14.91 3.63
N GLU A 136 2.59 15.01 2.67
CA GLU A 136 3.81 15.85 2.76
C GLU A 136 3.50 17.34 2.99
N ARG A 137 2.27 17.77 2.72
CA ARG A 137 1.80 19.16 2.86
C ARG A 137 0.96 19.38 4.12
N SER A 138 0.78 18.35 4.95
CA SER A 138 -0.06 18.41 6.14
C SER A 138 0.73 18.89 7.37
N GLN A 139 0.05 19.53 8.32
CA GLN A 139 0.64 19.90 9.60
C GLN A 139 1.12 18.66 10.39
N ALA A 140 0.42 17.53 10.25
CA ALA A 140 0.82 16.27 10.87
C ALA A 140 2.20 15.79 10.35
N CYS A 141 2.46 15.93 9.06
CA CYS A 141 3.77 15.61 8.49
C CYS A 141 4.87 16.57 8.98
N GLU A 142 4.57 17.86 9.07
CA GLU A 142 5.51 18.85 9.63
C GLU A 142 5.87 18.53 11.08
N GLN A 143 4.87 18.25 11.93
CA GLN A 143 5.07 17.86 13.33
C GLN A 143 5.87 16.56 13.44
N TYR A 144 5.54 15.55 12.62
CA TYR A 144 6.29 14.29 12.58
C TYR A 144 7.77 14.50 12.25
N LYS A 145 8.08 15.32 11.24
CA LYS A 145 9.46 15.65 10.87
C LYS A 145 10.18 16.42 11.98
N ALA A 146 9.52 17.37 12.63
CA ALA A 146 10.10 18.08 13.76
C ALA A 146 10.41 17.14 14.94
N ARG A 147 9.52 16.18 15.24
CA ARG A 147 9.73 15.16 16.27
C ARG A 147 10.85 14.18 15.92
N LEU A 148 10.96 13.76 14.66
CA LEU A 148 12.10 12.96 14.19
C LEU A 148 13.43 13.69 14.42
N THR A 149 13.52 14.95 13.99
CA THR A 149 14.73 15.77 14.18
C THR A 149 15.07 15.96 15.66
N ALA A 150 14.07 16.31 16.48
CA ALA A 150 14.26 16.48 17.92
C ALA A 150 14.68 15.18 18.61
N ALA A 151 14.18 14.04 18.14
CA ALA A 151 14.58 12.74 18.60
C ALA A 151 15.99 12.35 18.12
N GLY A 152 16.59 13.03 17.14
CA GLY A 152 17.93 12.73 16.61
C GLY A 152 17.95 11.78 15.42
N PHE A 153 16.87 11.73 14.64
CA PHE A 153 16.82 11.01 13.36
C PHE A 153 17.16 11.95 12.19
N PHE A 154 17.85 11.40 11.21
CA PHE A 154 17.91 11.93 9.85
C PHE A 154 16.81 11.26 9.05
N PHE A 155 16.14 11.97 8.14
CA PHE A 155 15.10 11.40 7.30
C PHE A 155 15.23 11.78 5.82
N ARG A 156 14.64 10.95 4.96
CA ARG A 156 14.42 11.20 3.53
C ARG A 156 12.94 10.98 3.20
N GLU A 157 12.46 11.77 2.25
CA GLU A 157 11.06 11.76 1.81
C GLU A 157 10.97 11.27 0.36
N PHE A 158 9.92 10.50 0.06
CA PHE A 158 9.70 9.93 -1.27
C PHE A 158 8.23 10.07 -1.68
N ILE A 159 7.98 10.26 -2.98
CA ILE A 159 6.66 10.05 -3.59
C ILE A 159 6.82 9.07 -4.75
N LEU A 160 6.41 7.82 -4.53
CA LEU A 160 6.65 6.72 -5.46
C LEU A 160 5.36 6.03 -5.87
N SER A 161 5.32 5.48 -7.08
CA SER A 161 4.22 4.66 -7.59
C SER A 161 4.73 3.30 -8.07
N PRO A 162 3.98 2.19 -7.91
CA PRO A 162 4.35 0.89 -8.46
C PRO A 162 4.62 0.91 -9.98
N HIS A 163 3.96 1.82 -10.69
CA HIS A 163 4.22 2.11 -12.11
C HIS A 163 5.70 2.38 -12.41
N ASP A 164 6.40 3.06 -11.51
CA ASP A 164 7.83 3.39 -11.68
C ASP A 164 8.73 2.14 -11.51
N TYR A 165 8.18 1.06 -10.96
CA TYR A 165 8.83 -0.24 -10.72
C TYR A 165 8.45 -1.30 -11.77
N GLY A 166 7.76 -0.88 -12.84
CA GLY A 166 7.30 -1.77 -13.90
C GLY A 166 6.02 -2.54 -13.57
N VAL A 167 5.30 -2.19 -12.50
CA VAL A 167 3.98 -2.76 -12.18
C VAL A 167 2.89 -1.91 -12.85
N PRO A 168 1.93 -2.47 -13.60
CA PRO A 168 0.92 -1.70 -14.34
C PRO A 168 -0.18 -1.16 -13.42
N ASN A 169 0.20 -0.37 -12.42
CA ASN A 169 -0.71 0.28 -11.48
C ASN A 169 -0.17 1.64 -11.01
N THR A 170 -0.97 2.69 -11.21
CA THR A 170 -0.72 4.00 -10.61
C THR A 170 -1.22 4.02 -9.16
N ARG A 171 -0.30 4.11 -8.20
CA ARG A 171 -0.61 4.29 -6.78
C ARG A 171 0.46 5.14 -6.12
N HIS A 172 0.41 6.45 -6.32
CA HIS A 172 1.32 7.36 -5.63
C HIS A 172 1.11 7.33 -4.13
N ARG A 173 2.21 7.19 -3.39
CA ARG A 173 2.28 7.25 -1.93
C ARG A 173 3.47 8.05 -1.49
N TYR A 174 3.27 8.77 -0.39
CA TYR A 174 4.33 9.40 0.37
C TYR A 174 5.01 8.34 1.23
N TYR A 175 6.33 8.40 1.30
CA TYR A 175 7.12 7.62 2.24
C TYR A 175 8.10 8.52 2.96
N CYS A 176 8.29 8.27 4.25
CA CYS A 176 9.37 8.87 5.04
C CYS A 176 10.19 7.75 5.65
N VAL A 177 11.47 7.72 5.30
CA VAL A 177 12.45 6.82 5.88
C VAL A 177 13.35 7.62 6.80
N ALA A 178 13.47 7.18 8.05
CA ALA A 178 14.28 7.85 9.06
C ALA A 178 15.24 6.88 9.74
N LYS A 179 16.49 7.29 9.94
CA LYS A 179 17.53 6.53 10.64
C LYS A 179 18.40 7.41 11.52
N ARG A 180 19.12 6.81 12.47
CA ARG A 180 19.97 7.54 13.44
C ARG A 180 21.30 8.01 12.88
N THR A 181 21.76 7.40 11.79
CA THR A 181 22.98 7.79 11.08
C THR A 181 22.65 8.75 9.93
N PRO A 182 23.52 9.72 9.63
CA PRO A 182 23.35 10.57 8.45
C PRO A 182 23.28 9.73 7.16
N PHE A 183 22.47 10.17 6.20
CA PHE A 183 22.52 9.59 4.85
C PHE A 183 23.74 10.10 4.09
N GLU A 184 24.42 9.23 3.34
CA GLU A 184 25.61 9.60 2.54
C GLU A 184 25.35 10.79 1.59
N ARG A 185 24.14 10.87 1.04
CA ARG A 185 23.71 11.95 0.14
C ARG A 185 22.53 12.69 0.75
N PRO A 186 22.72 13.76 1.53
CA PRO A 186 21.59 14.52 2.04
C PRO A 186 20.79 15.09 0.86
N THR A 187 19.49 14.80 0.81
CA THR A 187 18.56 15.35 -0.19
C THR A 187 17.48 16.12 0.56
N GLN A 188 17.34 17.42 0.26
CA GLN A 188 16.26 18.23 0.80
C GLN A 188 14.96 18.05 0.02
N ASP A 189 15.05 17.60 -1.24
CA ASP A 189 13.90 17.37 -2.09
C ASP A 189 13.29 15.98 -1.90
N ILE A 190 11.99 15.90 -2.11
CA ILE A 190 11.25 14.64 -2.15
C ILE A 190 11.68 13.83 -3.38
N ILE A 191 12.12 12.60 -3.15
CA ILE A 191 12.57 11.70 -4.21
C ILE A 191 11.35 11.10 -4.92
N VAL A 192 11.25 11.31 -6.24
CA VAL A 192 10.10 10.90 -7.05
C VAL A 192 10.37 9.74 -8.01
N LYS A 193 11.56 9.15 -7.94
CA LYS A 193 11.97 8.00 -8.75
C LYS A 193 12.60 6.92 -7.89
N PRO A 194 12.39 5.64 -8.21
CA PRO A 194 13.10 4.56 -7.53
C PRO A 194 14.59 4.59 -7.84
N HIS A 195 15.38 3.87 -7.03
CA HIS A 195 16.75 3.56 -7.37
C HIS A 195 16.81 2.80 -8.71
N ASN A 196 17.80 3.08 -9.54
CA ASN A 196 17.95 2.50 -10.90
C ASN A 196 17.85 0.96 -10.94
N LYS A 197 18.26 0.25 -9.88
CA LYS A 197 18.20 -1.22 -9.79
C LYS A 197 16.77 -1.78 -9.75
N TYR A 198 15.77 -0.94 -9.44
CA TYR A 198 14.36 -1.31 -9.42
C TYR A 198 13.58 -0.84 -10.65
N VAL A 199 14.20 -0.04 -11.53
CA VAL A 199 13.56 0.36 -12.79
C VAL A 199 13.49 -0.87 -13.68
N LYS A 200 12.28 -1.31 -14.00
CA LYS A 200 12.01 -2.48 -14.84
C LYS A 200 11.11 -2.11 -16.00
N SER A 201 11.12 -2.96 -17.03
CA SER A 201 10.14 -2.89 -18.11
C SER A 201 8.73 -3.02 -17.53
N LEU A 202 7.83 -2.14 -17.98
CA LEU A 202 6.44 -2.14 -17.57
C LEU A 202 5.74 -3.39 -18.08
N LYS A 203 5.18 -4.17 -17.15
CA LYS A 203 4.36 -5.34 -17.49
C LYS A 203 3.03 -4.92 -18.08
N SER A 204 2.43 -5.82 -18.84
CA SER A 204 1.05 -5.67 -19.31
C SER A 204 0.06 -6.24 -18.29
N ILE A 205 -1.21 -5.82 -18.37
CA ILE A 205 -2.30 -6.37 -17.53
C ILE A 205 -2.48 -7.87 -17.79
N SER A 206 -2.18 -8.38 -18.99
CA SER A 206 -2.22 -9.82 -19.29
C SER A 206 -1.34 -10.67 -18.38
N GLU A 207 -0.24 -10.12 -17.85
CA GLU A 207 0.67 -10.80 -16.91
C GLU A 207 0.16 -10.79 -15.46
N ILE A 208 -0.89 -10.03 -15.19
CA ILE A 208 -1.48 -9.85 -13.86
C ILE A 208 -2.74 -10.69 -13.71
N VAL A 209 -3.58 -10.72 -14.75
CA VAL A 209 -4.90 -11.35 -14.69
C VAL A 209 -4.82 -12.86 -14.49
N GLU A 210 -5.85 -13.43 -13.88
CA GLU A 210 -5.99 -14.87 -13.78
C GLU A 210 -6.37 -15.46 -15.14
N PRO A 211 -5.84 -16.64 -15.50
CA PRO A 211 -6.28 -17.33 -16.71
C PRO A 211 -7.78 -17.65 -16.58
N ASP A 212 -8.49 -17.55 -17.70
CA ASP A 212 -9.90 -17.91 -17.77
C ASP A 212 -10.03 -19.44 -17.83
N ASP A 213 -10.08 -20.08 -16.66
CA ASP A 213 -10.11 -21.54 -16.50
C ASP A 213 -11.50 -22.10 -16.12
N GLY A 214 -12.54 -21.27 -16.17
CA GLY A 214 -13.93 -21.68 -15.96
C GLY A 214 -14.84 -20.60 -15.38
N ASP A 215 -15.96 -21.02 -14.77
CA ASP A 215 -17.04 -20.13 -14.33
C ASP A 215 -16.67 -19.14 -13.22
N HIS A 216 -15.50 -19.27 -12.58
CA HIS A 216 -15.16 -18.49 -11.40
C HIS A 216 -15.07 -16.97 -11.69
N LEU A 217 -14.67 -16.57 -12.90
CA LEU A 217 -14.58 -15.16 -13.31
C LEU A 217 -15.94 -14.54 -13.61
N SER A 218 -16.94 -15.36 -13.96
CA SER A 218 -18.28 -14.87 -14.32
C SER A 218 -18.94 -14.07 -13.19
N ARG A 219 -18.64 -14.40 -11.93
CA ARG A 219 -19.16 -13.70 -10.74
C ARG A 219 -18.68 -12.24 -10.63
N TYR A 220 -17.60 -11.90 -11.33
CA TYR A 220 -17.02 -10.55 -11.33
C TYR A 220 -17.50 -9.69 -12.50
N LEU A 221 -18.28 -10.25 -13.44
CA LEU A 221 -18.87 -9.50 -14.54
C LEU A 221 -19.75 -8.36 -14.02
N LEU A 222 -19.66 -7.21 -14.69
CA LEU A 222 -20.52 -6.08 -14.38
C LEU A 222 -21.96 -6.41 -14.79
N LYS A 223 -22.89 -6.10 -13.89
CA LYS A 223 -24.32 -6.31 -14.14
C LYS A 223 -24.81 -5.41 -15.29
N PRO A 224 -25.80 -5.85 -16.09
CA PRO A 224 -26.33 -5.06 -17.22
C PRO A 224 -26.72 -3.63 -16.86
N ASP A 225 -27.41 -3.43 -15.72
CA ASP A 225 -27.79 -2.09 -15.24
C ASP A 225 -26.59 -1.17 -15.00
N LEU A 226 -25.48 -1.72 -14.54
CA LEU A 226 -24.28 -0.95 -14.25
C LEU A 226 -23.56 -0.57 -15.56
N LEU A 227 -23.47 -1.51 -16.50
CA LEU A 227 -22.94 -1.25 -17.84
C LEU A 227 -23.71 -0.12 -18.54
N ARG A 228 -25.05 -0.17 -18.52
CA ARG A 228 -25.90 0.89 -19.09
C ARG A 228 -25.62 2.26 -18.48
N LYS A 229 -25.49 2.34 -17.15
CA LYS A 229 -25.47 3.62 -16.42
C LYS A 229 -24.09 4.23 -16.23
N ARG A 230 -23.02 3.42 -16.31
CA ARG A 230 -21.71 3.81 -15.78
C ARG A 230 -20.52 3.41 -16.65
N LEU A 231 -20.69 2.57 -17.68
CA LEU A 231 -19.55 2.13 -18.50
C LEU A 231 -18.77 3.32 -19.09
N ALA A 232 -19.47 4.38 -19.53
CA ALA A 232 -18.85 5.56 -20.15
C ALA A 232 -17.89 6.35 -19.22
N ILE A 233 -17.98 6.17 -17.90
CA ILE A 233 -17.10 6.85 -16.93
C ILE A 233 -16.08 5.90 -16.29
N MET A 234 -16.09 4.62 -16.68
CA MET A 234 -15.17 3.62 -16.13
C MET A 234 -13.87 3.59 -16.93
N ASP A 235 -12.76 3.49 -16.21
CA ASP A 235 -11.47 3.16 -16.81
C ASP A 235 -11.40 1.65 -17.07
N VAL A 236 -11.40 1.26 -18.35
CA VAL A 236 -11.41 -0.16 -18.77
C VAL A 236 -10.03 -0.58 -19.29
N CYS A 237 -9.36 -1.45 -18.54
CA CYS A 237 -8.15 -2.13 -18.97
C CYS A 237 -8.46 -3.30 -19.91
N THR A 238 -7.56 -3.51 -20.87
CA THR A 238 -7.48 -4.64 -21.80
C THR A 238 -6.17 -5.42 -21.57
N PRO A 239 -5.96 -6.62 -22.14
CA PRO A 239 -4.76 -7.42 -21.88
C PRO A 239 -3.44 -6.68 -22.15
N ASP A 240 -3.41 -5.84 -23.19
CA ASP A 240 -2.27 -5.04 -23.63
C ASP A 240 -2.08 -3.74 -22.83
N SER A 241 -3.05 -3.37 -21.98
CA SER A 241 -2.95 -2.19 -21.14
C SER A 241 -1.72 -2.28 -20.24
N ARG A 242 -0.99 -1.16 -20.11
CA ARG A 242 0.23 -1.07 -19.30
C ARG A 242 0.04 -0.29 -18.00
N ASN A 243 -1.20 0.07 -17.69
CA ASN A 243 -1.53 0.76 -16.46
C ASN A 243 -2.95 0.40 -16.00
N SER A 244 -3.19 0.61 -14.70
CA SER A 244 -4.49 0.59 -14.05
C SER A 244 -4.53 1.69 -12.99
N MET A 245 -5.74 2.18 -12.68
CA MET A 245 -5.96 3.21 -11.67
C MET A 245 -5.78 2.66 -10.25
N CYS A 246 -5.60 3.57 -9.30
CA CYS A 246 -5.42 3.23 -7.88
C CYS A 246 -6.67 2.52 -7.32
N PHE A 247 -6.49 1.29 -6.85
CA PHE A 247 -7.54 0.56 -6.12
C PHE A 247 -7.75 1.14 -4.72
N THR A 248 -8.98 1.53 -4.40
CA THR A 248 -9.35 2.10 -3.10
C THR A 248 -10.23 1.13 -2.31
N LYS A 249 -10.42 1.40 -1.02
CA LYS A 249 -11.29 0.60 -0.15
C LYS A 249 -12.76 0.53 -0.60
N ALA A 250 -13.15 1.41 -1.53
CA ALA A 250 -14.51 1.51 -2.07
C ALA A 250 -14.63 0.92 -3.48
N TYR A 251 -13.61 0.16 -3.94
CA TYR A 251 -13.71 -0.61 -5.18
C TYR A 251 -14.97 -1.49 -5.16
N THR A 252 -15.59 -1.62 -6.33
CA THR A 252 -16.92 -2.23 -6.57
C THR A 252 -18.13 -1.50 -5.96
N HIS A 253 -17.94 -0.43 -5.17
CA HIS A 253 -19.05 0.35 -4.59
C HIS A 253 -19.34 1.63 -5.38
N TYR A 254 -18.30 2.33 -5.83
CA TYR A 254 -18.43 3.48 -6.74
C TYR A 254 -17.83 3.15 -8.09
N ALA A 255 -18.48 3.66 -9.15
CA ALA A 255 -18.07 3.42 -10.53
C ALA A 255 -16.82 4.20 -10.96
N GLU A 256 -16.53 5.32 -10.30
CA GLU A 256 -15.42 6.21 -10.65
C GLU A 256 -14.48 6.38 -9.46
N GLY A 257 -13.18 6.53 -9.74
CA GLY A 257 -12.17 6.90 -8.74
C GLY A 257 -11.85 5.80 -7.71
N THR A 258 -12.26 4.55 -7.96
CA THR A 258 -12.01 3.43 -7.02
C THR A 258 -11.10 2.33 -7.56
N GLY A 259 -10.76 2.38 -8.84
CA GLY A 259 -9.93 1.40 -9.54
C GLY A 259 -10.47 1.14 -10.95
N SER A 260 -9.64 0.58 -11.82
CA SER A 260 -10.05 0.20 -13.18
C SER A 260 -10.91 -1.06 -13.17
N VAL A 261 -11.63 -1.31 -14.25
CA VAL A 261 -12.26 -2.60 -14.58
C VAL A 261 -11.48 -3.25 -15.73
N TYR A 262 -11.80 -4.50 -16.06
CA TYR A 262 -11.07 -5.27 -17.05
C TYR A 262 -12.01 -5.89 -18.09
N SER A 263 -11.59 -5.87 -19.35
CA SER A 263 -12.16 -6.67 -20.44
C SER A 263 -11.09 -7.62 -20.98
N PRO A 264 -11.43 -8.89 -21.26
CA PRO A 264 -10.51 -9.84 -21.89
C PRO A 264 -10.29 -9.59 -23.39
N LEU A 265 -11.07 -8.70 -24.01
CA LEU A 265 -10.94 -8.34 -25.42
C LEU A 265 -9.65 -7.56 -25.68
N THR A 266 -9.12 -7.65 -26.90
CA THR A 266 -8.07 -6.71 -27.32
C THR A 266 -8.62 -5.28 -27.33
N ARG A 267 -7.73 -4.27 -27.26
CA ARG A 267 -8.13 -2.87 -27.39
C ARG A 267 -8.96 -2.61 -28.65
N GLU A 268 -8.51 -3.14 -29.78
CA GLU A 268 -9.18 -2.99 -31.08
C GLU A 268 -10.59 -3.60 -31.10
N GLU A 269 -10.73 -4.81 -30.54
CA GLU A 269 -12.04 -5.48 -30.43
C GLU A 269 -12.99 -4.73 -29.51
N PHE A 270 -12.48 -4.29 -28.34
CA PHE A 270 -13.25 -3.52 -27.37
C PHE A 270 -13.77 -2.23 -27.99
N ASP A 271 -12.90 -1.44 -28.62
CA ASP A 271 -13.26 -0.14 -29.18
C ASP A 271 -14.25 -0.28 -30.35
N ARG A 272 -14.09 -1.32 -31.19
CA ARG A 272 -15.03 -1.63 -32.27
C ARG A 272 -16.43 -1.96 -31.75
N ILE A 273 -16.54 -2.86 -30.76
CA ILE A 273 -17.83 -3.21 -30.16
C ILE A 273 -18.43 -2.02 -29.43
N TYR A 274 -17.61 -1.25 -28.70
CA TYR A 274 -18.05 -0.08 -27.97
C TYR A 274 -18.64 0.99 -28.90
N ALA A 275 -18.02 1.22 -30.06
CA ALA A 275 -18.55 2.13 -31.08
C ALA A 275 -19.91 1.67 -31.64
N GLN A 276 -20.09 0.36 -31.84
CA GLN A 276 -21.36 -0.21 -32.32
C GLN A 276 -22.53 0.03 -31.35
N ILE A 277 -22.27 0.14 -30.04
CA ILE A 277 -23.33 0.45 -29.04
C ILE A 277 -24.02 1.78 -29.37
N GLY A 278 -23.27 2.77 -29.85
CA GLY A 278 -23.84 4.08 -30.23
C GLY A 278 -24.59 4.08 -31.56
N LEU A 279 -24.39 3.05 -32.39
CA LEU A 279 -25.01 2.89 -33.71
C LEU A 279 -26.25 1.98 -33.68
N ALA A 280 -26.37 1.12 -32.67
CA ALA A 280 -27.48 0.19 -32.53
C ALA A 280 -28.83 0.92 -32.35
N GLU A 281 -29.82 0.50 -33.14
CA GLU A 281 -31.13 1.14 -33.25
C GLU A 281 -32.06 0.80 -32.08
N ASP A 282 -31.86 -0.37 -31.46
CA ASP A 282 -32.70 -0.85 -30.37
C ASP A 282 -31.92 -1.15 -29.06
N ALA A 283 -32.64 -1.07 -27.94
CA ALA A 283 -32.05 -1.25 -26.62
C ALA A 283 -31.56 -2.69 -26.36
N GLU A 284 -32.14 -3.69 -27.03
CA GLU A 284 -31.77 -5.09 -26.85
C GLU A 284 -30.41 -5.36 -27.51
N GLU A 285 -30.19 -4.84 -28.71
CA GLU A 285 -28.91 -4.87 -29.39
C GLU A 285 -27.83 -4.13 -28.60
N GLN A 286 -28.14 -2.94 -28.08
CA GLN A 286 -27.21 -2.21 -27.22
C GLN A 286 -26.84 -2.99 -25.95
N ASP A 287 -27.79 -3.69 -25.33
CA ASP A 287 -27.53 -4.52 -24.15
C ASP A 287 -26.71 -5.77 -24.51
N ARG A 288 -26.97 -6.42 -25.66
CA ARG A 288 -26.15 -7.53 -26.17
C ARG A 288 -24.72 -7.10 -26.44
N LEU A 289 -24.51 -5.93 -27.07
CA LEU A 289 -23.18 -5.36 -27.32
C LEU A 289 -22.46 -4.97 -26.03
N ARG A 290 -23.16 -4.38 -25.04
CA ARG A 290 -22.57 -4.12 -23.72
C ARG A 290 -22.13 -5.40 -23.01
N ALA A 291 -22.93 -6.46 -23.09
CA ALA A 291 -22.60 -7.74 -22.50
C ALA A 291 -21.40 -8.41 -23.20
N SER A 292 -21.28 -8.27 -24.53
CA SER A 292 -20.19 -8.86 -25.31
C SER A 292 -18.83 -8.22 -25.03
N LEU A 293 -18.79 -7.00 -24.45
CA LEU A 293 -17.56 -6.39 -23.93
C LEU A 293 -16.94 -7.17 -22.76
N LYS A 294 -17.70 -8.07 -22.11
CA LYS A 294 -17.23 -8.93 -21.00
C LYS A 294 -16.49 -8.17 -19.89
N VAL A 295 -16.95 -6.96 -19.58
CA VAL A 295 -16.31 -6.12 -18.57
C VAL A 295 -16.57 -6.71 -17.19
N ARG A 296 -15.50 -6.89 -16.41
CA ARG A 296 -15.53 -7.40 -15.04
C ARG A 296 -14.67 -6.56 -14.11
N TYR A 297 -14.93 -6.66 -12.81
CA TYR A 297 -13.97 -6.23 -11.80
C TYR A 297 -12.72 -7.12 -11.84
N PHE A 298 -11.57 -6.55 -11.48
CA PHE A 298 -10.39 -7.35 -11.14
C PHE A 298 -10.70 -8.18 -9.89
N THR A 299 -10.33 -9.46 -9.88
CA THR A 299 -10.52 -10.32 -8.70
C THR A 299 -9.66 -9.81 -7.53
N PRO A 300 -9.97 -10.18 -6.27
CA PRO A 300 -9.11 -9.85 -5.15
C PRO A 300 -7.66 -10.34 -5.31
N LYS A 301 -7.47 -11.49 -5.98
CA LYS A 301 -6.14 -12.04 -6.23
C LYS A 301 -5.37 -11.25 -7.29
N GLU A 302 -6.05 -10.77 -8.33
CA GLU A 302 -5.46 -9.87 -9.33
C GLU A 302 -5.09 -8.51 -8.71
N VAL A 303 -5.96 -7.94 -7.86
CA VAL A 303 -5.64 -6.71 -7.11
C VAL A 303 -4.46 -6.92 -6.16
N ALA A 304 -4.37 -8.07 -5.49
CA ALA A 304 -3.21 -8.42 -4.66
C ALA A 304 -1.90 -8.51 -5.48
N ARG A 305 -1.95 -9.08 -6.70
CA ARG A 305 -0.82 -9.11 -7.64
C ARG A 305 -0.39 -7.70 -8.07
N LEU A 306 -1.33 -6.79 -8.33
CA LEU A 306 -1.05 -5.37 -8.62
C LEU A 306 -0.44 -4.63 -7.42
N MET A 307 -0.74 -5.09 -6.20
CA MET A 307 -0.09 -4.63 -4.96
C MET A 307 1.23 -5.35 -4.65
N SER A 308 1.70 -6.19 -5.59
CA SER A 308 2.95 -6.95 -5.51
C SER A 308 3.01 -7.97 -4.36
N PHE A 309 1.86 -8.41 -3.83
CA PHE A 309 1.85 -9.53 -2.88
C PHE A 309 2.37 -10.81 -3.57
N PRO A 310 3.10 -11.66 -2.83
CA PRO A 310 3.64 -12.90 -3.37
C PRO A 310 2.55 -13.95 -3.64
N GLY A 311 2.88 -14.99 -4.40
CA GLY A 311 1.92 -16.02 -4.81
C GLY A 311 1.37 -16.89 -3.68
N ASP A 312 2.03 -16.92 -2.53
CA ASP A 312 1.60 -17.60 -1.30
C ASP A 312 0.66 -16.74 -0.42
N PHE A 313 0.46 -15.46 -0.77
CA PHE A 313 -0.54 -14.63 -0.08
C PHE A 313 -1.96 -15.14 -0.39
N GLY A 314 -2.74 -15.34 0.68
CA GLY A 314 -4.10 -15.87 0.60
C GLY A 314 -5.10 -15.17 1.52
N PHE A 315 -6.37 -15.42 1.25
CA PHE A 315 -7.48 -15.03 2.11
C PHE A 315 -8.05 -16.27 2.82
N PRO A 316 -8.37 -16.19 4.13
CA PRO A 316 -8.99 -17.29 4.84
C PRO A 316 -10.37 -17.60 4.27
N LYS A 317 -10.79 -18.88 4.36
CA LYS A 317 -12.12 -19.33 3.93
C LYS A 317 -13.21 -18.49 4.61
N GLY A 318 -14.23 -18.09 3.84
CA GLY A 318 -15.33 -17.26 4.33
C GLY A 318 -15.10 -15.75 4.26
N THR A 319 -13.90 -15.29 3.87
CA THR A 319 -13.68 -13.86 3.59
C THR A 319 -14.44 -13.47 2.32
N THR A 320 -15.35 -12.52 2.44
CA THR A 320 -16.15 -12.04 1.30
C THR A 320 -15.32 -11.15 0.37
N ASP A 321 -15.64 -11.11 -0.92
CA ASP A 321 -14.96 -10.22 -1.88
C ASP A 321 -14.99 -8.75 -1.42
N LYS A 322 -16.11 -8.29 -0.84
CA LYS A 322 -16.24 -6.95 -0.26
C LYS A 322 -15.22 -6.69 0.85
N GLN A 323 -14.98 -7.67 1.73
CA GLN A 323 -13.96 -7.56 2.76
C GLN A 323 -12.56 -7.54 2.13
N CYS A 324 -12.29 -8.40 1.15
CA CYS A 324 -11.01 -8.47 0.44
C CYS A 324 -10.67 -7.13 -0.23
N TYR A 325 -11.57 -6.57 -1.04
CA TYR A 325 -11.33 -5.28 -1.70
C TYR A 325 -11.12 -4.14 -0.71
N ARG A 326 -11.87 -4.14 0.41
CA ARG A 326 -11.71 -3.11 1.44
C ARG A 326 -10.31 -3.14 2.05
N VAL A 327 -9.80 -4.31 2.41
CA VAL A 327 -8.46 -4.43 3.03
C VAL A 327 -7.34 -4.24 2.03
N LEU A 328 -7.49 -4.72 0.79
CA LEU A 328 -6.53 -4.48 -0.30
C LEU A 328 -6.45 -2.99 -0.62
N GLY A 329 -7.60 -2.32 -0.78
CA GLY A 329 -7.63 -0.89 -1.07
C GLY A 329 -6.92 -0.01 -0.03
N ASN A 330 -6.86 -0.47 1.23
CA ASN A 330 -6.11 0.17 2.32
C ASN A 330 -4.65 -0.31 2.43
N SER A 331 -4.23 -1.33 1.68
CA SER A 331 -2.90 -1.90 1.78
C SER A 331 -1.83 -1.07 1.06
N ILE A 332 -0.57 -1.43 1.26
CA ILE A 332 0.59 -0.84 0.58
C ILE A 332 0.91 -1.60 -0.72
N ASN A 333 1.90 -1.13 -1.49
CA ASN A 333 2.53 -1.97 -2.51
C ASN A 333 3.82 -2.60 -1.94
N VAL A 334 3.87 -3.93 -1.88
CA VAL A 334 4.96 -4.71 -1.27
C VAL A 334 6.31 -4.46 -1.94
N LEU A 335 6.34 -4.30 -3.27
CA LEU A 335 7.57 -4.07 -4.03
C LEU A 335 8.16 -2.69 -3.69
N VAL A 336 7.33 -1.64 -3.73
CA VAL A 336 7.77 -0.26 -3.46
C VAL A 336 8.30 -0.13 -2.02
N VAL A 337 7.61 -0.73 -1.04
CA VAL A 337 8.11 -0.69 0.34
C VAL A 337 9.38 -1.52 0.49
N SER A 338 9.49 -2.68 -0.16
CA SER A 338 10.70 -3.51 -0.05
C SER A 338 11.96 -2.78 -0.52
N SER A 339 11.86 -1.91 -1.53
CA SER A 339 13.01 -1.14 -2.01
C SER A 339 13.46 -0.04 -1.05
N LEU A 340 12.59 0.43 -0.17
CA LEU A 340 12.93 1.48 0.80
C LEU A 340 13.82 0.96 1.94
N PHE A 341 13.97 -0.36 2.10
CA PHE A 341 14.90 -0.92 3.08
C PHE A 341 16.37 -0.81 2.66
N ASP A 342 16.67 -0.46 1.40
CA ASP A 342 18.03 -0.11 1.00
C ASP A 342 18.52 1.17 1.67
N GLU A 343 17.62 2.04 2.10
CA GLU A 343 17.93 3.28 2.82
C GLU A 343 18.39 3.03 4.26
N MET A 344 18.32 1.77 4.74
CA MET A 344 18.86 1.38 6.04
C MET A 344 20.39 1.35 6.05
N GLU A 345 21.01 1.16 4.89
CA GLU A 345 22.46 1.11 4.71
C GLU A 345 23.06 2.52 4.73
#